data_AF-A0A0R0HI48-F1
#
_entry.id   AF-A0A0R0HI48-F1
#
_cell.length_a   1.000
_cell.length_b   1.000
_cell.length_c   1.000
_cell.angle_alpha   90.00
_cell.angle_beta   90.00
_cell.angle_gamma   90.00
#
_symmetry.space_group_name_H-M   'P 1'
#
loop_
_entity.id
_entity.type
_entity.pdbx_description
1 polymer ?
#
loop_
_entity_poly.entity_id
_entity_poly.type
_entity_poly.pdbx_seq_one_letter_code
_entity_poly.pdbx_strand_id
1 'polypeptide(L)' 'MLSFKGSPYWMAPEVVMNTNGYSLPVDIWSLGCTILEMATSKPPWNQYEGVAAIFKIGNNRDMPEIPEICLFLHV' A
#
# COMPACT_ATOMS: atom_id res chain seq x y z
N MET A 1 23.55 -0.08 -4.43
CA MET A 1 22.41 0.84 -4.30
C MET A 1 21.14 0.01 -4.46
N LEU A 2 20.36 -0.15 -3.39
CA LEU A 2 19.06 -0.83 -3.48
C LEU A 2 18.08 0.14 -4.14
N SER A 3 17.83 -0.02 -5.43
CA SER A 3 16.79 0.76 -6.12
C SER A 3 15.44 0.18 -5.72
N PHE A 4 14.71 0.89 -4.87
CA PHE A 4 13.31 0.61 -4.63
C PHE A 4 12.52 0.97 -5.89
N LYS A 5 11.95 -0.04 -6.55
CA LYS A 5 11.05 0.14 -7.68
C LYS A 5 9.62 -0.06 -7.23
N GLY A 6 8.77 0.90 -7.57
CA GLY A 6 7.37 0.88 -7.24
C GLY A 6 6.87 2.27 -6.85
N SER A 7 5.56 2.42 -6.86
CA SER A 7 4.90 3.62 -6.40
C SER A 7 4.60 3.44 -4.90
N PRO A 8 5.22 4.23 -4.00
CA PRO A 8 5.25 3.98 -2.54
C PRO A 8 3.91 3.62 -1.90
N TYR A 9 2.84 4.34 -2.26
CA TYR A 9 1.53 4.21 -1.61
C TYR A 9 0.79 2.91 -1.96
N TRP A 10 1.17 2.22 -3.03
CA TRP A 10 0.54 0.98 -3.48
C TRP A 10 1.42 -0.25 -3.22
N MET A 11 2.59 -0.09 -2.59
CA MET A 11 3.49 -1.20 -2.30
C MET A 11 2.93 -2.06 -1.17
N ALA A 12 2.91 -3.38 -1.36
CA ALA A 12 2.57 -4.33 -0.32
C ALA A 12 3.67 -4.43 0.76
N PRO A 13 3.34 -4.72 2.02
CA PRO A 13 4.32 -4.83 3.11
C PRO A 13 5.45 -5.81 2.80
N GLU A 14 5.14 -6.96 2.20
CA GLU A 14 6.11 -7.99 1.83
C GLU A 14 7.09 -7.54 0.73
N VAL A 15 6.66 -6.62 -0.15
CA VAL A 15 7.54 -5.97 -1.15
C VAL A 15 8.46 -4.97 -0.46
N VAL A 16 7.92 -4.19 0.49
CA VAL A 16 8.73 -3.26 1.29
C VAL A 16 9.78 -3.99 2.11
N MET A 17 9.42 -5.11 2.71
CA MET A 17 10.33 -5.96 3.48
C MET A 17 11.27 -6.80 2.58
N ASN A 18 11.10 -6.75 1.25
CA ASN A 18 11.85 -7.52 0.26
C ASN A 18 11.91 -9.03 0.58
N THR A 19 10.79 -9.60 1.03
CA THR A 19 10.74 -10.97 1.54
C THR A 19 10.37 -12.00 0.48
N ASN A 20 9.42 -11.67 -0.41
CA ASN A 20 8.86 -12.65 -1.35
C ASN A 20 8.81 -12.17 -2.81
N GLY A 21 9.41 -11.02 -3.13
CA GLY A 21 9.33 -10.43 -4.47
C GLY A 21 7.89 -10.09 -4.88
N TYR A 22 7.65 -10.00 -6.19
CA TYR A 22 6.32 -9.75 -6.75
C TYR A 22 5.57 -11.06 -6.95
N SER A 23 4.34 -11.13 -6.43
CA SER A 23 3.47 -12.31 -6.52
C SER A 23 2.00 -11.87 -6.56
N LEU A 24 1.07 -12.78 -6.82
CA LEU A 24 -0.36 -12.44 -6.91
C LEU A 24 -0.91 -11.69 -5.68
N PRO A 25 -0.57 -12.04 -4.42
CA PRO A 25 -0.98 -11.25 -3.25
C PRO A 25 -0.54 -9.78 -3.31
N VAL A 26 0.65 -9.50 -3.84
CA VAL A 26 1.17 -8.13 -4.01
C VAL A 26 0.30 -7.34 -4.99
N ASP A 27 -0.16 -7.98 -6.07
CA ASP A 27 -1.03 -7.35 -7.05
C ASP A 27 -2.42 -7.06 -6.45
N ILE A 28 -2.94 -7.99 -5.63
CA ILE A 28 -4.22 -7.81 -4.93
C ILE A 28 -4.15 -6.63 -3.96
N TRP A 29 -3.07 -6.53 -3.18
CA TRP A 29 -2.82 -5.37 -2.31
C TRP A 29 -2.82 -4.06 -3.12
N SER A 30 -2.02 -4.02 -4.19
CA SER A 30 -1.87 -2.82 -5.02
C SER A 30 -3.20 -2.39 -5.64
N LEU A 31 -4.00 -3.34 -6.12
CA LEU A 31 -5.35 -3.10 -6.65
C LEU A 31 -6.28 -2.54 -5.58
N GLY A 32 -6.25 -3.10 -4.36
CA GLY A 32 -7.06 -2.59 -3.26
C GLY A 32 -6.68 -1.15 -2.87
N CYS A 33 -5.39 -0.82 -2.85
CA CYS A 33 -4.92 0.56 -2.70
C CYS A 33 -5.43 1.48 -3.82
N THR A 34 -5.45 1.01 -5.08
CA THR A 34 -6.01 1.77 -6.21
C THR A 34 -7.51 1.99 -6.07
N ILE A 35 -8.29 0.99 -5.61
CA ILE A 35 -9.72 1.15 -5.38
C ILE A 35 -9.99 2.16 -4.26
N LEU A 36 -9.23 2.09 -3.16
CA LEU A 36 -9.30 3.08 -2.08
C LEU A 36 -9.02 4.49 -2.58
N GLU A 37 -8.01 4.64 -3.44
CA GLU A 37 -7.68 5.92 -4.05
C GLU A 37 -8.79 6.44 -4.95
N MET A 38 -9.39 5.59 -5.79
CA MET A 38 -10.53 5.97 -6.62
C MET A 38 -11.74 6.40 -5.77
N ALA A 39 -11.98 5.75 -4.64
CA ALA A 39 -13.11 6.06 -3.77
C ALA A 39 -12.92 7.33 -2.93
N THR A 40 -11.68 7.68 -2.59
CA THR A 40 -11.36 8.81 -1.70
C THR A 40 -10.72 9.99 -2.42
N SER A 41 -10.40 9.84 -3.70
CA SER A 41 -9.61 10.76 -4.53
C SER A 41 -8.22 11.09 -3.95
N LYS A 42 -7.70 10.22 -3.07
CA LYS A 42 -6.38 10.37 -2.43
C LYS A 42 -5.72 9.00 -2.27
N PRO A 43 -4.41 8.87 -2.48
CA PRO A 43 -3.74 7.61 -2.23
C PRO A 43 -3.86 7.20 -0.74
N PRO A 44 -3.80 5.90 -0.43
CA PRO A 44 -3.65 5.47 0.95
C PRO A 44 -2.38 6.08 1.54
N TRP A 45 -2.38 6.35 2.85
CA TRP A 45 -1.25 6.96 3.55
C TRP A 45 -0.85 8.36 3.05
N ASN A 46 -1.75 9.09 2.36
CA ASN A 46 -1.50 10.43 1.81
C ASN A 46 -1.00 11.48 2.82
N GLN A 47 -1.14 11.24 4.13
CA GLN A 47 -0.58 12.09 5.18
C GLN A 47 0.95 11.94 5.34
N TYR A 48 1.57 10.94 4.71
CA TYR A 48 3.00 10.68 4.78
C TYR A 48 3.66 10.91 3.43
N GLU A 49 4.84 11.53 3.43
CA GLU A 49 5.70 11.60 2.24
C GLU A 49 6.22 10.21 1.84
N GLY A 50 6.54 10.01 0.56
CA GLY A 50 6.76 8.67 -0.02
C GLY A 50 7.68 7.74 0.78
N VAL A 51 8.81 8.22 1.31
CA VAL A 51 9.70 7.41 2.15
C VAL A 51 9.07 7.09 3.50
N ALA A 52 8.38 8.03 4.12
CA ALA A 52 7.66 7.81 5.38
C ALA A 52 6.48 6.84 5.20
N ALA A 53 5.78 6.89 4.06
CA ALA A 53 4.75 5.92 3.71
C ALA A 53 5.33 4.50 3.60
N ILE A 54 6.47 4.33 2.92
CA ILE A 54 7.18 3.03 2.86
C ILE A 54 7.51 2.53 4.28
N PHE A 55 8.08 3.38 5.13
CA PHE A 55 8.37 3.00 6.52
C PHE A 55 7.10 2.63 7.31
N LYS A 56 5.99 3.34 7.10
CA LYS A 56 4.70 3.03 7.73
C LYS A 56 4.19 1.66 7.29
N ILE A 57 4.17 1.39 5.99
CA ILE A 57 3.73 0.12 5.39
C ILE A 57 4.62 -1.05 5.84
N GLY A 58 5.94 -0.84 5.89
CA GLY A 58 6.90 -1.87 6.25
C GLY A 58 6.95 -2.18 7.75
N ASN A 59 6.82 -1.18 8.63
CA ASN A 59 6.97 -1.41 10.07
C ASN A 59 5.66 -1.73 10.77
N ASN A 60 4.55 -1.20 10.26
CA ASN A 60 3.23 -1.44 10.84
C ASN A 60 2.42 -2.28 9.85
N ARG A 61 1.89 -3.43 10.31
CA ARG A 61 0.86 -4.18 9.60
C ARG A 61 -0.52 -3.51 9.72
N ASP A 62 -0.53 -2.20 9.88
CA ASP A 62 -1.77 -1.43 9.96
C ASP A 62 -2.36 -1.36 8.55
N MET A 63 -3.68 -1.52 8.44
CA MET A 63 -4.39 -1.24 7.19
C MET A 63 -4.53 0.28 7.00
N PRO A 64 -4.54 0.78 5.74
CA PRO A 64 -4.92 2.17 5.51
C PRO A 64 -6.35 2.41 6.01
N GLU A 65 -6.69 3.65 6.30
CA GLU A 65 -8.06 3.99 6.69
C GLU A 65 -9.03 3.65 5.54
N ILE A 66 -9.98 2.75 5.82
CA ILE A 66 -10.96 2.28 4.84
C ILE A 66 -12.28 3.03 5.07
N PRO A 67 -12.74 3.86 4.12
CA PRO A 67 -14.03 4.54 4.24
C PRO A 67 -15.18 3.54 4.16
N GLU A 68 -16.37 3.91 4.68
CA GLU A 68 -17.54 3.01 4.71
C GLU A 68 -17.90 2.41 3.35
N ILE A 69 -17.75 3.20 2.28
CA ILE A 69 -18.01 2.78 0.90
C ILE A 69 -17.09 1.65 0.40
N CYS A 70 -15.95 1.45 1.06
CA CYS A 70 -14.94 0.45 0.69
C CYS A 70 -14.75 -0.65 1.74
N LEU A 71 -15.64 -0.77 2.74
CA LEU A 71 -15.46 -1.73 3.86
C LEU A 71 -15.35 -3.20 3.44
N PHE A 72 -15.77 -3.54 2.21
CA PHE A 72 -15.61 -4.88 1.64
C PHE A 72 -14.20 -5.13 1.08
N LEU A 73 -13.33 -4.12 1.00
CA LEU A 73 -11.95 -4.27 0.58
C LEU A 73 -11.13 -4.85 1.73
N HIS A 74 -10.74 -6.11 1.59
CA HIS A 74 -9.74 -6.74 2.44
C HIS A 74 -8.39 -6.66 1.72
N VAL A 75 -7.60 -5.62 2.05
CA VAL A 75 -6.19 -5.51 1.66
C VAL A 75 -5.28 -6.11 2.72
#